data_AF-A0A1H3VJ49-F1
#
_entry.id   AF-A0A1H3VJ49-F1
#
_cell.length_a   1.000
_cell.length_b   1.000
_cell.length_c   1.000
_cell.angle_alpha   90.00
_cell.angle_beta   90.00
_cell.angle_gamma   90.00
#
_symmetry.space_group_name_H-M   'P 1'
#
loop_
_entity.id
_entity.type
_entity.pdbx_description
1 polymer ?
#
loop_
_entity_poly.entity_id
_entity_poly.type
_entity_poly.pdbx_seq_one_letter_code
_entity_poly.pdbx_strand_id
1 'polypeptide(L)'
;MTQRPTLFVSATSRAAQPTPLMARRTPWRSSLALVALLLSACASTPLPPWPGTPPAAQARAPEALPRVQRGTVVPAPLGQARDGVVVTPLPSSPPAPAAADTAAAAPYGPAVAARFAAPPTSYHTPGLAAERSSFTTNAELGAWLRDVAGTAPRGATLARVLSLGASQHGEPIEGLLLTRAKDTDIASLEANGRSTVVLIGQQHGDEPAGSEALLVIARELAQGLLEPLLDRINVVVIPRANPDGAARGTRTTANGVDMNRDHLLLNTPEAQALARVVRDYRPILVLDAHEFTVVGRYLQKFNAIQRYDALLQYTTTANYPEFLTKASEEWYHQPMLGALQSQGLSSEWYYTTSTRPDDRRISMGGAQPDTGRNVNGLKNAVSLLVETRGVGLGRMHIQRRVHTQVTAITSALRSTAERATHLEQVRSFVARDIASKACNGQVVVEAQATPMQRELTMLDPETGADRTLKVDWNSSLALRTVKSRARPCGYWLAPSATTAVERLQLLGVQVLRIAEPGALLADTYNETARDTTERADVRGTVAGGASIIRSQVTPVRRAIDVPAGSFYVPLNQGLANLAVAALEPDTQSSYFANRLIDDLASTARVMTVPSLVFEEMDE
;
A
#
# COMPACT_ATOMS: atom_id res chain seq x y z
N MET A 1 -48.17 54.38 29.06
CA MET A 1 -49.28 55.25 29.52
C MET A 1 -50.58 54.52 29.23
N THR A 2 -51.13 53.75 30.19
CA THR A 2 -52.20 54.17 31.15
C THR A 2 -53.49 54.54 30.41
N GLN A 3 -54.67 53.95 30.61
CA GLN A 3 -55.32 53.52 31.86
C GLN A 3 -56.62 52.73 31.54
N ARG A 4 -56.97 51.76 32.41
CA ARG A 4 -58.35 51.24 32.63
C ARG A 4 -59.13 52.19 33.55
N PRO A 5 -60.49 52.12 33.62
CA PRO A 5 -61.23 51.33 34.66
C PRO A 5 -62.54 50.66 34.12
N THR A 6 -63.07 49.48 34.53
CA THR A 6 -63.79 49.00 35.78
C THR A 6 -64.96 49.90 36.25
N LEU A 7 -66.19 49.49 36.67
CA LEU A 7 -66.83 48.24 37.14
C LEU A 7 -68.38 48.47 37.41
N PHE A 8 -69.10 47.43 37.90
CA PHE A 8 -70.44 47.31 38.59
C PHE A 8 -71.67 46.92 37.71
N VAL A 9 -72.62 45.99 38.02
CA VAL A 9 -73.03 45.07 39.14
C VAL A 9 -74.06 44.01 38.65
N SER A 10 -73.86 42.70 38.92
CA SER A 10 -74.61 41.71 39.75
C SER A 10 -76.14 41.50 39.62
N ALA A 11 -76.56 40.23 39.41
CA ALA A 11 -77.68 39.56 40.10
C ALA A 11 -77.58 38.01 40.01
N THR A 12 -77.96 37.34 41.09
CA THR A 12 -77.81 35.92 41.46
C THR A 12 -79.07 35.07 41.29
N SER A 13 -78.96 33.74 41.06
CA SER A 13 -79.54 32.67 41.95
C SER A 13 -79.26 31.22 41.50
N ARG A 14 -78.69 30.41 42.42
CA ARG A 14 -79.00 29.01 42.90
C ARG A 14 -79.42 27.91 41.90
N ALA A 15 -79.15 26.60 42.04
CA ALA A 15 -78.41 25.64 42.90
C ALA A 15 -78.56 24.26 42.16
N ALA A 16 -77.70 23.23 42.22
CA ALA A 16 -77.34 22.39 43.36
C ALA A 16 -76.31 21.29 42.94
N GLN A 17 -75.57 20.76 43.91
CA GLN A 17 -74.70 19.56 43.92
C GLN A 17 -75.29 18.58 44.98
N PRO A 18 -74.96 17.24 45.06
CA PRO A 18 -73.60 16.71 45.32
C PRO A 18 -73.25 15.27 44.83
N THR A 19 -71.99 14.90 45.07
CA THR A 19 -71.20 13.64 44.90
C THR A 19 -71.56 12.52 45.93
N PRO A 20 -70.79 11.43 46.28
CA PRO A 20 -69.58 10.73 45.74
C PRO A 20 -69.63 9.16 45.84
N LEU A 21 -68.55 8.43 45.45
CA LEU A 21 -67.75 7.46 46.29
C LEU A 21 -67.02 6.31 45.54
N MET A 22 -65.69 6.28 45.74
CA MET A 22 -64.77 5.14 46.07
C MET A 22 -64.66 3.89 45.15
N ALA A 23 -63.53 3.17 45.01
CA ALA A 23 -62.11 3.31 45.37
C ALA A 23 -61.32 2.10 44.78
N ARG A 24 -60.01 2.30 44.53
CA ARG A 24 -58.87 1.35 44.71
C ARG A 24 -58.73 0.09 43.81
N ARG A 25 -57.73 0.10 42.90
CA ARG A 25 -56.38 -0.54 43.02
C ARG A 25 -55.70 -0.68 41.63
N THR A 26 -54.41 -0.35 41.61
CA THR A 26 -53.36 -0.53 40.56
C THR A 26 -53.08 -2.02 40.23
N PRO A 27 -52.19 -2.42 39.27
CA PRO A 27 -51.26 -1.64 38.44
C PRO A 27 -51.18 -2.00 36.92
N TRP A 28 -50.63 -1.03 36.17
CA TRP A 28 -49.60 -1.16 35.12
C TRP A 28 -49.13 -2.56 34.70
N ARG A 29 -49.25 -2.87 33.39
CA ARG A 29 -48.17 -3.38 32.51
C ARG A 29 -48.65 -3.49 31.05
N SER A 30 -47.75 -3.13 30.13
CA SER A 30 -47.69 -3.62 28.73
C SER A 30 -48.49 -2.93 27.63
N SER A 31 -48.13 -1.69 27.24
CA SER A 31 -48.48 -1.16 25.90
C SER A 31 -47.41 -0.21 25.36
N LEU A 32 -46.19 -0.70 25.09
CA LEU A 32 -45.17 0.03 24.32
C LEU A 32 -44.50 -0.82 23.23
N ALA A 33 -45.06 -1.98 22.89
CA ALA A 33 -44.44 -2.93 21.95
C ALA A 33 -45.02 -2.94 20.53
N LEU A 34 -45.97 -2.07 20.17
CA LEU A 34 -46.67 -2.18 18.87
C LEU A 34 -46.48 -1.03 17.87
N VAL A 35 -45.60 -0.05 18.14
CA VAL A 35 -45.31 1.04 17.17
C VAL A 35 -43.91 0.95 16.56
N ALA A 36 -43.07 0.01 17.01
CA ALA A 36 -41.71 -0.18 16.49
C ALA A 36 -41.60 -1.19 15.32
N LEU A 37 -42.71 -1.74 14.80
CA LEU A 37 -42.70 -2.86 13.86
C LEU A 37 -43.14 -2.53 12.41
N LEU A 38 -43.26 -1.25 12.04
CA LEU A 38 -43.72 -0.86 10.69
C LEU A 38 -42.80 0.11 9.92
N LEU A 39 -41.54 0.31 10.35
CA LEU A 39 -40.58 1.17 9.63
C LEU A 39 -39.25 0.48 9.24
N SER A 40 -39.19 -0.86 9.25
CA SER A 40 -38.01 -1.63 8.84
C SER A 40 -38.27 -2.49 7.60
N ALA A 41 -38.85 -1.91 6.55
CA ALA A 41 -39.07 -2.60 5.28
C ALA A 41 -38.84 -1.64 4.11
N CYS A 42 -37.57 -1.39 3.79
CA CYS A 42 -37.04 -1.00 2.47
C CYS A 42 -35.53 -0.68 2.60
N ALA A 43 -34.68 -1.71 2.74
CA ALA A 43 -33.26 -1.70 2.34
C ALA A 43 -32.59 -3.04 2.72
N SER A 44 -32.94 -4.11 2.01
CA SER A 44 -32.17 -5.35 2.03
C SER A 44 -32.47 -6.14 0.77
N THR A 45 -31.80 -5.78 -0.33
CA THR A 45 -31.60 -6.72 -1.43
C THR A 45 -30.64 -7.82 -0.95
N PRO A 46 -31.05 -9.09 -0.86
CA PRO A 46 -30.16 -10.17 -0.50
C PRO A 46 -29.18 -10.43 -1.64
N LEU A 47 -27.90 -10.62 -1.29
CA LEU A 47 -26.84 -11.02 -2.21
C LEU A 47 -27.17 -12.39 -2.83
N PRO A 48 -26.89 -12.63 -4.13
CA PRO A 48 -27.01 -13.95 -4.72
C PRO A 48 -25.96 -14.90 -4.09
N PRO A 49 -26.30 -16.17 -3.84
CA PRO A 49 -25.34 -17.16 -3.35
C PRO A 49 -24.28 -17.46 -4.41
N TRP A 50 -23.02 -17.52 -3.96
CA TRP A 50 -21.89 -17.96 -4.78
C TRP A 50 -22.02 -19.46 -5.13
N PRO A 51 -21.88 -19.86 -6.41
CA PRO A 51 -21.90 -21.28 -6.77
C PRO A 51 -20.64 -21.98 -6.24
N GLY A 52 -20.85 -23.01 -5.43
CA GLY A 52 -19.80 -23.89 -4.91
C GLY A 52 -19.16 -24.75 -6.00
N THR A 53 -17.88 -25.01 -5.83
CA THR A 53 -17.03 -25.84 -6.70
C THR A 53 -17.54 -27.30 -6.77
N PRO A 54 -17.76 -27.89 -7.95
CA PRO A 54 -18.05 -29.32 -8.08
C PRO A 54 -16.76 -30.17 -7.91
N PRO A 55 -16.86 -31.40 -7.39
CA PRO A 55 -15.71 -32.27 -7.12
C PRO A 55 -15.05 -32.81 -8.39
N ALA A 56 -13.73 -33.03 -8.28
CA ALA A 56 -12.82 -33.40 -9.36
C ALA A 56 -13.18 -34.71 -10.07
N ALA A 57 -13.27 -34.66 -11.40
CA ALA A 57 -13.26 -35.84 -12.26
C ALA A 57 -11.81 -36.30 -12.50
N GLN A 58 -11.55 -37.59 -12.29
CA GLN A 58 -10.27 -38.27 -12.53
C GLN A 58 -9.89 -38.23 -14.02
N ALA A 59 -8.76 -37.61 -14.36
CA ALA A 59 -8.15 -37.71 -15.68
C ALA A 59 -7.02 -38.76 -15.68
N ARG A 60 -7.09 -39.68 -16.64
CA ARG A 60 -6.13 -40.76 -16.91
C ARG A 60 -4.77 -40.21 -17.33
N ALA A 61 -3.70 -40.91 -16.96
CA ALA A 61 -2.33 -40.64 -17.36
C ALA A 61 -2.13 -40.81 -18.88
N PRO A 62 -1.41 -39.90 -19.57
CA PRO A 62 -0.99 -40.12 -20.95
C PRO A 62 0.30 -40.97 -21.05
N GLU A 63 0.35 -41.77 -22.10
CA GLU A 63 1.42 -42.70 -22.49
C GLU A 63 2.78 -42.04 -22.75
N ALA A 64 3.84 -42.85 -22.58
CA ALA A 64 5.24 -42.49 -22.81
C ALA A 64 5.55 -42.28 -24.30
N LEU A 65 6.19 -41.15 -24.63
CA LEU A 65 6.72 -40.87 -25.97
C LEU A 65 8.11 -41.51 -26.18
N PRO A 66 8.45 -41.92 -27.43
CA PRO A 66 9.65 -42.70 -27.71
C PRO A 66 10.94 -41.84 -27.77
N ARG A 67 12.05 -42.48 -27.39
CA ARG A 67 13.43 -41.96 -27.47
C ARG A 67 13.83 -41.62 -28.92
N VAL A 68 14.35 -40.42 -29.14
CA VAL A 68 14.99 -40.02 -30.40
C VAL A 68 16.51 -40.05 -30.26
N GLN A 69 17.16 -40.57 -31.31
CA GLN A 69 18.57 -40.92 -31.46
C GLN A 69 19.54 -39.73 -31.57
N ARG A 70 20.82 -40.03 -31.31
CA ARG A 70 22.00 -39.17 -31.54
C ARG A 70 22.39 -39.08 -33.02
N GLY A 71 22.85 -37.90 -33.42
CA GLY A 71 23.67 -37.61 -34.61
C GLY A 71 23.64 -36.09 -34.89
N THR A 72 24.62 -35.37 -35.44
CA THR A 72 26.01 -35.61 -35.85
C THR A 72 26.66 -34.21 -35.96
N VAL A 73 27.99 -34.13 -35.85
CA VAL A 73 28.83 -32.91 -35.83
C VAL A 73 28.99 -32.26 -37.23
N VAL A 74 29.44 -30.98 -37.27
CA VAL A 74 30.33 -30.28 -38.27
C VAL A 74 29.69 -29.02 -38.93
N PRO A 75 30.40 -27.92 -39.33
CA PRO A 75 31.65 -27.27 -38.87
C PRO A 75 31.51 -25.76 -38.52
N ALA A 76 32.62 -25.12 -38.08
CA ALA A 76 32.77 -23.69 -37.83
C ALA A 76 32.90 -22.84 -39.12
N PRO A 77 32.51 -21.54 -39.13
CA PRO A 77 32.93 -20.60 -40.16
C PRO A 77 34.18 -19.79 -39.75
N LEU A 78 35.08 -19.72 -40.72
CA LEU A 78 36.29 -18.91 -40.81
C LEU A 78 35.99 -17.41 -40.85
N GLY A 79 36.80 -16.61 -40.15
CA GLY A 79 36.86 -15.16 -40.33
C GLY A 79 38.03 -14.56 -39.55
N GLN A 80 39.14 -14.28 -40.24
CA GLN A 80 40.33 -13.61 -39.68
C GLN A 80 40.02 -12.17 -39.26
N ALA A 81 40.59 -11.78 -38.11
CA ALA A 81 40.58 -10.40 -37.63
C ALA A 81 41.49 -9.51 -38.50
N ARG A 82 41.04 -8.28 -38.78
CA ARG A 82 41.85 -7.23 -39.41
C ARG A 82 42.60 -6.46 -38.31
N ASP A 83 43.93 -6.40 -38.41
CA ASP A 83 44.78 -5.54 -37.60
C ASP A 83 44.58 -4.06 -37.99
N GLY A 84 44.57 -3.15 -36.99
CA GLY A 84 44.82 -1.72 -37.21
C GLY A 84 43.77 -0.69 -36.77
N VAL A 85 42.88 -0.98 -35.82
CA VAL A 85 42.04 0.08 -35.21
C VAL A 85 42.61 0.48 -33.85
N VAL A 86 43.23 1.66 -33.80
CA VAL A 86 43.60 2.31 -32.53
C VAL A 86 42.33 2.91 -31.93
N VAL A 87 41.72 2.19 -30.97
CA VAL A 87 40.71 2.75 -30.07
C VAL A 87 41.43 3.23 -28.82
N THR A 88 41.43 4.54 -28.58
CA THR A 88 41.94 5.11 -27.33
C THR A 88 41.02 4.65 -26.18
N PRO A 89 41.50 3.87 -25.20
CA PRO A 89 40.67 3.46 -24.08
C PRO A 89 40.51 4.64 -23.13
N LEU A 90 39.26 5.03 -22.86
CA LEU A 90 38.94 5.78 -21.65
C LEU A 90 39.24 4.87 -20.44
N PRO A 91 39.83 5.38 -19.35
CA PRO A 91 40.14 4.56 -18.18
C PRO A 91 38.83 4.07 -17.55
N SER A 92 38.53 2.78 -17.75
CA SER A 92 37.54 2.07 -16.94
C SER A 92 38.12 1.92 -15.54
N SER A 93 37.63 2.69 -14.59
CA SER A 93 37.85 2.38 -13.18
C SER A 93 37.27 0.98 -12.90
N PRO A 94 38.03 0.06 -12.28
CA PRO A 94 37.47 -1.21 -11.87
C PRO A 94 36.29 -0.96 -10.92
N PRO A 95 35.20 -1.76 -10.99
CA PRO A 95 34.12 -1.65 -10.02
C PRO A 95 34.72 -1.77 -8.62
N ALA A 96 34.41 -0.80 -7.76
CA ALA A 96 34.78 -0.88 -6.37
C ALA A 96 34.29 -2.24 -5.83
N PRO A 97 35.13 -3.01 -5.13
CA PRO A 97 34.68 -4.24 -4.52
C PRO A 97 33.53 -3.89 -3.57
N ALA A 98 32.34 -4.47 -3.82
CA ALA A 98 31.27 -4.50 -2.84
C ALA A 98 31.89 -4.97 -1.52
N ALA A 99 31.62 -4.25 -0.44
CA ALA A 99 32.15 -4.57 0.88
C ALA A 99 31.95 -6.07 1.12
N ALA A 100 33.06 -6.79 1.32
CA ALA A 100 33.02 -8.20 1.63
C ALA A 100 32.26 -8.34 2.96
N ASP A 101 31.08 -8.92 2.91
CA ASP A 101 30.35 -9.35 4.09
C ASP A 101 31.18 -10.50 4.67
N THR A 102 32.09 -10.19 5.60
CA THR A 102 32.73 -11.20 6.42
C THR A 102 31.61 -11.98 7.05
N ALA A 103 31.54 -13.30 6.81
CA ALA A 103 30.44 -14.14 7.25
C ALA A 103 30.15 -13.90 8.74
N ALA A 104 29.17 -13.03 9.02
CA ALA A 104 28.84 -12.64 10.36
C ALA A 104 28.43 -13.91 11.11
N ALA A 105 28.92 -14.07 12.34
CA ALA A 105 28.52 -15.19 13.17
C ALA A 105 27.00 -15.30 13.17
N ALA A 106 26.49 -16.53 12.95
CA ALA A 106 25.07 -16.81 12.91
C ALA A 106 24.35 -16.13 14.10
N PRO A 107 23.28 -15.35 13.87
CA PRO A 107 22.66 -14.56 14.94
C PRO A 107 21.90 -15.42 15.96
N TYR A 108 21.88 -16.75 15.78
CA TYR A 108 21.32 -17.75 16.68
C TYR A 108 21.92 -19.14 16.42
N GLY A 109 21.73 -20.05 17.38
CA GLY A 109 22.26 -21.42 17.33
C GLY A 109 21.58 -22.37 16.33
N PRO A 110 22.14 -23.59 16.16
CA PRO A 110 21.67 -24.56 15.17
C PRO A 110 20.23 -25.05 15.41
N ALA A 111 19.75 -25.07 16.65
CA ALA A 111 18.39 -25.49 16.96
C ALA A 111 17.34 -24.55 16.36
N VAL A 112 17.57 -23.24 16.44
CA VAL A 112 16.73 -22.22 15.77
C VAL A 112 16.89 -22.31 14.26
N ALA A 113 18.11 -22.47 13.76
CA ALA A 113 18.37 -22.60 12.32
C ALA A 113 17.66 -23.82 11.69
N ALA A 114 17.56 -24.93 12.42
CA ALA A 114 16.88 -26.15 11.99
C ALA A 114 15.37 -25.95 11.72
N ARG A 115 14.74 -24.91 12.30
CA ARG A 115 13.33 -24.56 12.02
C ARG A 115 13.12 -24.01 10.61
N PHE A 116 14.20 -23.60 9.93
CA PHE A 116 14.17 -22.92 8.63
C PHE A 116 15.00 -23.68 7.59
N ALA A 117 14.81 -24.99 7.53
CA ALA A 117 15.47 -25.86 6.55
C ALA A 117 15.19 -25.39 5.12
N ALA A 118 16.19 -25.60 4.24
CA ALA A 118 16.09 -25.25 2.84
C ALA A 118 14.87 -25.92 2.19
N PRO A 119 14.14 -25.21 1.33
CA PRO A 119 13.02 -25.79 0.59
C PRO A 119 13.54 -26.83 -0.41
N PRO A 120 12.68 -27.77 -0.86
CA PRO A 120 13.04 -28.75 -1.88
C PRO A 120 13.30 -28.09 -3.25
N THR A 121 12.75 -26.90 -3.48
CA THR A 121 12.96 -26.12 -4.70
C THR A 121 14.16 -25.19 -4.53
N SER A 122 15.10 -25.23 -5.47
CA SER A 122 16.23 -24.30 -5.53
C SER A 122 16.00 -23.25 -6.62
N TYR A 123 16.18 -21.98 -6.26
CA TYR A 123 16.06 -20.84 -7.17
C TYR A 123 17.42 -20.34 -7.63
N HIS A 124 17.47 -19.84 -8.86
CA HIS A 124 18.68 -19.35 -9.50
C HIS A 124 18.49 -17.92 -10.01
N THR A 125 19.31 -17.02 -9.49
CA THR A 125 19.51 -15.63 -9.91
C THR A 125 21.01 -15.32 -9.73
N PRO A 126 21.54 -14.18 -10.22
CA PRO A 126 22.96 -13.88 -10.08
C PRO A 126 23.45 -13.91 -8.62
N GLY A 127 22.63 -13.44 -7.68
CA GLY A 127 22.93 -13.38 -6.25
C GLY A 127 22.72 -14.68 -5.47
N LEU A 128 22.12 -15.71 -6.07
CA LEU A 128 21.77 -16.98 -5.41
C LEU A 128 22.72 -18.14 -5.72
N ALA A 129 23.77 -17.93 -6.52
CA ALA A 129 24.80 -18.95 -6.75
C ALA A 129 25.54 -19.32 -5.45
N ALA A 130 25.96 -20.57 -5.34
CA ALA A 130 26.45 -21.17 -4.09
C ALA A 130 27.76 -20.52 -3.59
N GLU A 131 28.60 -20.11 -4.52
CA GLU A 131 29.92 -19.51 -4.30
C GLU A 131 29.86 -17.99 -4.03
N ARG A 132 28.69 -17.37 -4.13
CA ARG A 132 28.52 -15.92 -3.94
C ARG A 132 28.59 -15.54 -2.46
N SER A 133 29.37 -14.51 -2.17
CA SER A 133 29.38 -13.78 -0.89
C SER A 133 28.43 -12.58 -0.88
N SER A 134 27.90 -12.15 -2.02
CA SER A 134 26.99 -11.01 -2.18
C SER A 134 25.74 -11.36 -2.97
N PHE A 135 24.66 -10.59 -2.77
CA PHE A 135 23.43 -10.65 -3.56
C PHE A 135 23.61 -10.04 -4.95
N THR A 136 22.58 -10.09 -5.80
CA THR A 136 22.62 -9.54 -7.16
C THR A 136 22.97 -8.04 -7.12
N THR A 137 24.01 -7.61 -7.84
CA THR A 137 24.41 -6.19 -7.96
C THR A 137 23.46 -5.42 -8.89
N ASN A 138 23.51 -4.08 -8.89
CA ASN A 138 22.68 -3.26 -9.80
C ASN A 138 22.95 -3.60 -11.27
N ALA A 139 24.23 -3.76 -11.64
CA ALA A 139 24.63 -4.11 -13.00
C ALA A 139 24.16 -5.52 -13.42
N GLU A 140 24.29 -6.52 -12.52
CA GLU A 140 23.79 -7.88 -12.76
C GLU A 140 22.26 -7.90 -12.89
N LEU A 141 21.55 -7.11 -12.08
CA LEU A 141 20.09 -6.96 -12.17
C LEU A 141 19.67 -6.44 -13.54
N GLY A 142 20.29 -5.36 -14.02
CA GLY A 142 19.96 -4.80 -15.33
C GLY A 142 20.36 -5.70 -16.50
N ALA A 143 21.43 -6.47 -16.36
CA ALA A 143 21.79 -7.52 -17.33
C ALA A 143 20.74 -8.65 -17.34
N TRP A 144 20.29 -9.09 -16.16
CA TRP A 144 19.25 -10.12 -16.02
C TRP A 144 17.93 -9.70 -16.65
N LEU A 145 17.45 -8.47 -16.39
CA LEU A 145 16.19 -8.00 -16.98
C LEU A 145 16.25 -7.94 -18.52
N ARG A 146 17.39 -7.53 -19.08
CA ARG A 146 17.62 -7.54 -20.53
C ARG A 146 17.67 -8.95 -21.10
N ASP A 147 18.30 -9.89 -20.40
CA ASP A 147 18.32 -11.30 -20.79
C ASP A 147 16.91 -11.91 -20.78
N VAL A 148 16.13 -11.70 -19.71
CA VAL A 148 14.72 -12.15 -19.65
C VAL A 148 13.88 -11.51 -20.77
N ALA A 149 14.05 -10.22 -21.04
CA ALA A 149 13.35 -9.56 -22.14
C ALA A 149 13.75 -10.09 -23.52
N GLY A 150 15.01 -10.45 -23.72
CA GLY A 150 15.53 -10.99 -24.99
C GLY A 150 15.25 -12.47 -25.22
N THR A 151 15.06 -13.24 -24.14
CA THR A 151 14.79 -14.68 -24.17
C THR A 151 13.31 -15.03 -24.11
N ALA A 152 12.45 -14.09 -23.73
CA ALA A 152 11.00 -14.23 -23.89
C ALA A 152 10.72 -14.76 -25.31
N PRO A 153 10.06 -15.93 -25.46
CA PRO A 153 9.92 -16.55 -26.76
C PRO A 153 9.37 -15.53 -27.75
N ARG A 154 9.74 -15.65 -29.04
CA ARG A 154 9.03 -14.96 -30.14
C ARG A 154 7.57 -15.42 -30.30
N GLY A 155 6.93 -15.90 -29.23
CA GLY A 155 5.51 -16.16 -29.10
C GLY A 155 4.75 -14.90 -28.69
N ALA A 156 3.58 -15.06 -28.08
CA ALA A 156 2.67 -13.94 -27.82
C ALA A 156 3.06 -13.06 -26.60
N THR A 157 4.09 -13.41 -25.83
CA THR A 157 4.52 -12.61 -24.67
C THR A 157 5.48 -11.52 -25.11
N LEU A 158 5.09 -10.28 -24.87
CA LEU A 158 5.97 -9.13 -24.97
C LEU A 158 6.60 -8.86 -23.60
N ALA A 159 7.92 -8.74 -23.57
CA ALA A 159 8.71 -8.36 -22.41
C ALA A 159 9.54 -7.12 -22.74
N ARG A 160 9.41 -6.06 -21.93
CA ARG A 160 10.13 -4.79 -22.15
C ARG A 160 10.74 -4.28 -20.87
N VAL A 161 12.05 -4.04 -20.90
CA VAL A 161 12.74 -3.33 -19.83
C VAL A 161 12.25 -1.89 -19.78
N LEU A 162 11.85 -1.45 -18.59
CA LEU A 162 11.40 -0.09 -18.31
C LEU A 162 12.51 0.68 -17.59
N SER A 163 12.83 1.86 -18.09
CA SER A 163 13.63 2.84 -17.37
C SER A 163 12.69 3.75 -16.59
N LEU A 164 12.71 3.67 -15.25
CA LEU A 164 11.75 4.34 -14.37
C LEU A 164 12.27 5.67 -13.81
N GLY A 165 13.56 5.92 -14.01
CA GLY A 165 14.32 7.05 -13.49
C GLY A 165 15.67 6.60 -12.96
N ALA A 166 16.33 7.50 -12.22
CA ALA A 166 17.56 7.21 -11.51
C ALA A 166 17.39 7.51 -10.02
N SER A 167 18.18 6.84 -9.20
CA SER A 167 18.36 7.17 -7.78
C SER A 167 19.13 8.47 -7.61
N GLN A 168 19.33 8.87 -6.36
CA GLN A 168 20.08 10.08 -6.01
C GLN A 168 21.57 10.01 -6.40
N HIS A 169 22.16 8.82 -6.48
CA HIS A 169 23.53 8.62 -7.01
C HIS A 169 23.57 8.33 -8.52
N GLY A 170 22.44 8.40 -9.22
CA GLY A 170 22.38 8.17 -10.66
C GLY A 170 22.28 6.70 -11.07
N GLU A 171 22.09 5.78 -10.12
CA GLU A 171 21.87 4.37 -10.43
C GLU A 171 20.48 4.20 -11.07
N PRO A 172 20.36 3.45 -12.19
CA PRO A 172 19.10 3.29 -12.88
C PRO A 172 18.11 2.48 -12.02
N ILE A 173 16.87 2.97 -11.95
CA ILE A 173 15.73 2.21 -11.42
C ILE A 173 15.07 1.52 -12.60
N GLU A 174 15.23 0.21 -12.69
CA GLU A 174 14.74 -0.59 -13.81
C GLU A 174 13.58 -1.49 -13.40
N GLY A 175 12.67 -1.70 -14.34
CA GLY A 175 11.59 -2.68 -14.22
C GLY A 175 11.44 -3.51 -15.49
N LEU A 176 10.52 -4.46 -15.47
CA LEU A 176 10.16 -5.29 -16.60
C LEU A 176 8.64 -5.34 -16.74
N LEU A 177 8.12 -4.88 -17.88
CA LEU A 177 6.74 -5.08 -18.28
C LEU A 177 6.63 -6.43 -19.01
N LEU A 178 5.70 -7.28 -18.59
CA LEU A 178 5.31 -8.50 -19.29
C LEU A 178 3.81 -8.46 -19.63
N THR A 179 3.47 -8.73 -20.88
CA THR A 179 2.09 -8.62 -21.38
C THR A 179 1.84 -9.49 -22.61
N ARG A 180 0.57 -9.79 -22.88
CA ARG A 180 0.05 -10.31 -24.15
C ARG A 180 -0.66 -9.22 -24.98
N ALA A 181 -0.39 -7.95 -24.71
CA ALA A 181 -0.90 -6.83 -25.51
C ALA A 181 -0.28 -6.82 -26.92
N LYS A 182 -0.84 -6.01 -27.81
CA LYS A 182 -0.30 -5.83 -29.17
C LYS A 182 1.06 -5.12 -29.17
N ASP A 183 1.25 -4.20 -28.23
CA ASP A 183 2.49 -3.47 -27.99
C ASP A 183 2.61 -3.16 -26.48
N THR A 184 3.66 -2.46 -26.10
CA THR A 184 4.13 -2.22 -24.73
C THR A 184 3.90 -0.78 -24.25
N ASP A 185 3.30 0.07 -25.08
CA ASP A 185 2.85 1.39 -24.68
C ASP A 185 1.55 1.31 -23.85
N ILE A 186 1.28 2.35 -23.06
CA ILE A 186 0.13 2.39 -22.14
C ILE A 186 -1.20 2.25 -22.89
N ALA A 187 -1.36 2.87 -24.06
CA ALA A 187 -2.61 2.79 -24.82
C ALA A 187 -2.88 1.36 -25.30
N SER A 188 -1.84 0.62 -25.70
CA SER A 188 -1.95 -0.81 -26.04
C SER A 188 -2.30 -1.69 -24.84
N LEU A 189 -1.82 -1.35 -23.64
CA LEU A 189 -2.20 -2.05 -22.40
C LEU A 189 -3.66 -1.78 -22.02
N GLU A 190 -4.12 -0.53 -22.14
CA GLU A 190 -5.52 -0.18 -21.86
C GLU A 190 -6.48 -0.83 -22.88
N ALA A 191 -6.13 -0.80 -24.17
CA ALA A 191 -6.94 -1.38 -25.24
C ALA A 191 -7.10 -2.91 -25.13
N ASN A 192 -6.17 -3.60 -24.46
CA ASN A 192 -6.28 -5.06 -24.29
C ASN A 192 -7.30 -5.46 -23.19
N GLY A 193 -7.76 -4.52 -22.37
CA GLY A 193 -8.78 -4.73 -21.34
C GLY A 193 -8.35 -5.59 -20.14
N ARG A 194 -7.05 -5.89 -19.99
CA ARG A 194 -6.50 -6.69 -18.88
C ARG A 194 -6.05 -5.80 -17.74
N SER A 195 -6.31 -6.25 -16.51
CA SER A 195 -5.83 -5.55 -15.32
C SER A 195 -4.32 -5.64 -15.17
N THR A 196 -3.70 -4.56 -14.68
CA THR A 196 -2.26 -4.53 -14.41
C THR A 196 -1.95 -4.85 -12.95
N VAL A 197 -0.91 -5.65 -12.72
CA VAL A 197 -0.29 -5.92 -11.42
C VAL A 197 1.07 -5.23 -11.37
N VAL A 198 1.39 -4.57 -10.26
CA VAL A 198 2.73 -4.03 -10.00
C VAL A 198 3.35 -4.77 -8.82
N LEU A 199 4.55 -5.29 -9.01
CA LEU A 199 5.35 -5.97 -7.99
C LEU A 199 6.58 -5.13 -7.68
N ILE A 200 6.81 -4.79 -6.42
CA ILE A 200 7.90 -3.93 -5.97
C ILE A 200 8.76 -4.69 -4.97
N GLY A 201 10.07 -4.66 -5.16
CA GLY A 201 11.04 -5.27 -4.26
C GLY A 201 12.10 -4.30 -3.79
N GLN A 202 12.69 -4.62 -2.63
CA GLN A 202 13.89 -3.98 -2.09
C GLN A 202 13.79 -2.44 -2.07
N GLN A 203 12.65 -1.94 -1.58
CA GLN A 203 12.51 -0.53 -1.21
C GLN A 203 13.43 -0.17 -0.04
N HIS A 204 13.60 -1.11 0.88
CA HIS A 204 14.71 -1.09 1.83
C HIS A 204 15.89 -1.86 1.25
N GLY A 205 17.06 -1.21 1.20
CA GLY A 205 18.24 -1.77 0.54
C GLY A 205 18.81 -3.02 1.22
N ASP A 206 18.61 -3.15 2.54
CA ASP A 206 19.07 -4.27 3.37
C ASP A 206 18.14 -5.50 3.36
N GLU A 207 17.14 -5.52 2.47
CA GLU A 207 16.10 -6.56 2.36
C GLU A 207 16.14 -7.27 0.98
N PRO A 208 17.22 -8.01 0.66
CA PRO A 208 17.50 -8.52 -0.69
C PRO A 208 16.56 -9.64 -1.18
N ALA A 209 15.93 -10.41 -0.29
CA ALA A 209 15.17 -11.60 -0.73
C ALA A 209 13.98 -11.27 -1.64
N GLY A 210 13.35 -10.11 -1.43
CA GLY A 210 12.28 -9.61 -2.31
C GLY A 210 12.77 -9.36 -3.74
N SER A 211 13.94 -8.73 -3.90
CA SER A 211 14.54 -8.51 -5.22
C SER A 211 14.88 -9.82 -5.91
N GLU A 212 15.50 -10.78 -5.21
CA GLU A 212 15.85 -12.07 -5.80
C GLU A 212 14.59 -12.85 -6.23
N ALA A 213 13.54 -12.85 -5.40
CA ALA A 213 12.28 -13.47 -5.74
C ALA A 213 11.60 -12.82 -6.96
N LEU A 214 11.68 -11.51 -7.11
CA LEU A 214 11.12 -10.83 -8.27
C LEU A 214 11.90 -11.09 -9.57
N LEU A 215 13.21 -11.36 -9.50
CA LEU A 215 13.98 -11.83 -10.66
C LEU A 215 13.54 -13.23 -11.11
N VAL A 216 13.22 -14.11 -10.14
CA VAL A 216 12.63 -15.44 -10.42
C VAL A 216 11.25 -15.28 -11.06
N ILE A 217 10.36 -14.48 -10.46
CA ILE A 217 9.00 -14.25 -10.95
C ILE A 217 9.01 -13.66 -12.37
N ALA A 218 9.90 -12.70 -12.64
CA ALA A 218 10.08 -12.14 -13.98
C ALA A 218 10.40 -13.22 -15.02
N ARG A 219 11.32 -14.14 -14.71
CA ARG A 219 11.66 -15.26 -15.60
C ARG A 219 10.50 -16.23 -15.76
N GLU A 220 9.78 -16.56 -14.68
CA GLU A 220 8.63 -17.47 -14.72
C GLU A 220 7.45 -16.90 -15.52
N LEU A 221 7.25 -15.57 -15.49
CA LEU A 221 6.25 -14.89 -16.31
C LEU A 221 6.67 -14.78 -17.78
N ALA A 222 7.98 -14.71 -18.07
CA ALA A 222 8.46 -14.58 -19.45
C ALA A 222 8.45 -15.91 -20.20
N GLN A 223 8.79 -17.01 -19.53
CA GLN A 223 9.03 -18.31 -20.19
C GLN A 223 8.78 -19.54 -19.28
N GLY A 224 8.22 -19.34 -18.09
CA GLY A 224 7.99 -20.42 -17.11
C GLY A 224 6.52 -20.72 -16.86
N LEU A 225 6.23 -21.24 -15.68
CA LEU A 225 4.89 -21.74 -15.33
C LEU A 225 3.87 -20.63 -15.07
N LEU A 226 4.33 -19.39 -14.91
CA LEU A 226 3.46 -18.22 -14.69
C LEU A 226 3.11 -17.49 -15.99
N GLU A 227 3.80 -17.77 -17.10
CA GLU A 227 3.56 -17.14 -18.41
C GLU A 227 2.07 -17.15 -18.84
N PRO A 228 1.29 -18.25 -18.65
CA PRO A 228 -0.13 -18.26 -19.03
C PRO A 228 -1.01 -17.26 -18.26
N LEU A 229 -0.57 -16.76 -17.09
CA LEU A 229 -1.32 -15.74 -16.36
C LEU A 229 -1.42 -14.43 -17.17
N LEU A 230 -0.45 -14.18 -18.06
CA LEU A 230 -0.43 -12.99 -18.91
C LEU A 230 -1.58 -12.95 -19.93
N ASP A 231 -2.29 -14.06 -20.13
CA ASP A 231 -3.51 -14.09 -20.93
C ASP A 231 -4.65 -13.30 -20.26
N ARG A 232 -4.55 -13.07 -18.94
CA ARG A 232 -5.59 -12.44 -18.10
C ARG A 232 -5.13 -11.12 -17.48
N ILE A 233 -3.84 -10.92 -17.27
CA ILE A 233 -3.27 -9.74 -16.59
C ILE A 233 -2.02 -9.21 -17.31
N ASN A 234 -1.72 -7.93 -17.09
CA ASN A 234 -0.41 -7.35 -17.37
C ASN A 234 0.41 -7.33 -16.08
N VAL A 235 1.73 -7.49 -16.13
CA VAL A 235 2.58 -7.44 -14.93
C VAL A 235 3.76 -6.50 -15.13
N VAL A 236 3.94 -5.57 -14.21
CA VAL A 236 5.14 -4.74 -14.08
C VAL A 236 5.92 -5.20 -12.87
N VAL A 237 7.15 -5.66 -13.09
CA VAL A 237 8.06 -6.11 -12.04
C VAL A 237 9.13 -5.04 -11.82
N ILE A 238 9.28 -4.55 -10.59
CA ILE A 238 10.34 -3.63 -10.17
C ILE A 238 11.16 -4.35 -9.09
N PRO A 239 12.21 -5.10 -9.47
CA PRO A 239 12.92 -5.94 -8.51
C PRO A 239 13.61 -5.13 -7.40
N ARG A 240 14.09 -3.93 -7.72
CA ARG A 240 14.83 -3.06 -6.80
C ARG A 240 14.45 -1.60 -6.98
N ALA A 241 13.74 -1.06 -5.99
CA ALA A 241 13.33 0.34 -6.00
C ALA A 241 14.37 1.29 -5.37
N ASN A 242 15.24 0.80 -4.48
CA ASN A 242 16.28 1.60 -3.82
C ASN A 242 17.69 1.04 -4.15
N PRO A 243 18.23 1.31 -5.35
CA PRO A 243 19.52 0.77 -5.77
C PRO A 243 20.71 1.29 -4.96
N ASP A 244 20.64 2.52 -4.47
CA ASP A 244 21.69 3.13 -3.64
C ASP A 244 21.76 2.47 -2.26
N GLY A 245 20.60 2.26 -1.64
CA GLY A 245 20.50 1.55 -0.36
C GLY A 245 20.95 0.09 -0.51
N ALA A 246 20.58 -0.58 -1.60
CA ALA A 246 20.98 -1.96 -1.88
C ALA A 246 22.50 -2.10 -2.00
N ALA A 247 23.16 -1.20 -2.73
CA ALA A 247 24.61 -1.21 -2.89
C ALA A 247 25.36 -1.03 -1.56
N ARG A 248 24.78 -0.29 -0.60
CA ARG A 248 25.35 -0.06 0.73
C ARG A 248 24.86 -1.04 1.82
N GLY A 249 23.88 -1.89 1.52
CA GLY A 249 23.21 -2.71 2.52
C GLY A 249 22.49 -1.88 3.60
N THR A 250 21.89 -0.75 3.21
CA THR A 250 21.17 0.15 4.14
C THR A 250 19.68 0.21 3.83
N ARG A 251 18.86 0.24 4.88
CA ARG A 251 17.41 0.42 4.78
C ARG A 251 16.99 1.66 3.99
N THR A 252 17.68 2.77 4.18
CA THR A 252 17.27 4.08 3.68
C THR A 252 17.83 4.37 2.29
N THR A 253 17.27 5.39 1.63
CA THR A 253 17.82 5.98 0.40
C THR A 253 19.15 6.69 0.69
N ALA A 254 19.85 7.19 -0.35
CA ALA A 254 21.14 7.88 -0.20
C ALA A 254 21.14 9.03 0.82
N ASN A 255 20.08 9.83 0.83
CA ASN A 255 19.89 10.93 1.79
C ASN A 255 19.31 10.51 3.15
N GLY A 256 19.20 9.20 3.43
CA GLY A 256 18.77 8.69 4.73
C GLY A 256 17.26 8.63 4.94
N VAL A 257 16.43 8.92 3.92
CA VAL A 257 14.96 8.81 4.00
C VAL A 257 14.53 7.34 3.98
N ASP A 258 13.61 6.96 4.87
CA ASP A 258 12.87 5.70 4.73
C ASP A 258 11.84 5.84 3.59
N MET A 259 12.15 5.27 2.42
CA MET A 259 11.31 5.37 1.24
C MET A 259 9.90 4.81 1.46
N ASN A 260 9.73 3.83 2.34
CA ASN A 260 8.40 3.31 2.69
C ASN A 260 7.62 4.24 3.64
N ARG A 261 8.06 5.49 3.80
CA ARG A 261 7.31 6.60 4.42
C ARG A 261 7.19 7.81 3.48
N ASP A 262 7.62 7.69 2.24
CA ASP A 262 7.70 8.79 1.28
C ASP A 262 6.68 8.67 0.13
N HIS A 263 5.73 7.74 0.19
CA HIS A 263 4.79 7.49 -0.91
C HIS A 263 3.70 8.55 -1.06
N LEU A 264 3.42 9.36 -0.04
CA LEU A 264 2.48 10.48 -0.12
C LEU A 264 3.17 11.81 -0.45
N LEU A 265 4.38 12.02 0.09
CA LEU A 265 5.11 13.27 -0.03
C LEU A 265 6.00 13.32 -1.28
N LEU A 266 6.52 12.16 -1.69
CA LEU A 266 7.36 11.99 -2.88
C LEU A 266 8.57 12.94 -2.87
N ASN A 267 9.30 12.98 -1.76
CA ASN A 267 10.49 13.81 -1.60
C ASN A 267 11.71 13.25 -2.34
N THR A 268 11.75 11.93 -2.54
CA THR A 268 12.85 11.22 -3.17
C THR A 268 12.56 10.91 -4.65
N PRO A 269 13.56 10.95 -5.54
CA PRO A 269 13.37 10.56 -6.94
C PRO A 269 12.94 9.09 -7.08
N GLU A 270 13.36 8.22 -6.16
CA GLU A 270 12.95 6.82 -6.09
C GLU A 270 11.44 6.69 -5.82
N ALA A 271 10.89 7.40 -4.82
CA ALA A 271 9.45 7.40 -4.55
C ALA A 271 8.65 8.00 -5.71
N GLN A 272 9.16 9.07 -6.33
CA GLN A 272 8.53 9.68 -7.52
C GLN A 272 8.51 8.71 -8.71
N ALA A 273 9.55 7.90 -8.91
CA ALA A 273 9.58 6.86 -9.94
C ALA A 273 8.47 5.83 -9.75
N LEU A 274 8.30 5.33 -8.52
CA LEU A 274 7.20 4.41 -8.19
C LEU A 274 5.82 5.08 -8.36
N ALA A 275 5.68 6.34 -7.95
CA ALA A 275 4.42 7.08 -8.12
C ALA A 275 4.01 7.21 -9.58
N ARG A 276 4.95 7.51 -10.49
CA ARG A 276 4.71 7.52 -11.95
C ARG A 276 4.24 6.17 -12.45
N VAL A 277 4.90 5.08 -12.07
CA VAL A 277 4.45 3.72 -12.47
C VAL A 277 3.01 3.46 -12.02
N VAL A 278 2.69 3.71 -10.75
CA VAL A 278 1.33 3.44 -10.24
C VAL A 278 0.31 4.38 -10.88
N ARG A 279 0.66 5.63 -11.16
CA ARG A 279 -0.20 6.59 -11.88
C ARG A 279 -0.48 6.12 -13.30
N ASP A 280 0.55 5.75 -14.04
CA ASP A 280 0.47 5.48 -15.49
C ASP A 280 -0.13 4.10 -15.78
N TYR A 281 0.24 3.07 -15.00
CA TYR A 281 -0.23 1.69 -15.21
C TYR A 281 -1.54 1.36 -14.48
N ARG A 282 -1.99 2.24 -13.57
CA ARG A 282 -3.24 2.12 -12.80
C ARG A 282 -3.49 0.69 -12.30
N PRO A 283 -2.58 0.11 -11.49
CA PRO A 283 -2.65 -1.29 -11.13
C PRO A 283 -3.89 -1.62 -10.29
N ILE A 284 -4.41 -2.83 -10.47
CA ILE A 284 -5.46 -3.39 -9.61
C ILE A 284 -4.88 -4.00 -8.32
N LEU A 285 -3.63 -4.45 -8.40
CA LEU A 285 -2.83 -4.99 -7.30
C LEU A 285 -1.46 -4.32 -7.30
N VAL A 286 -1.06 -3.82 -6.12
CA VAL A 286 0.34 -3.51 -5.81
C VAL A 286 0.82 -4.45 -4.71
N LEU A 287 1.89 -5.21 -4.95
CA LEU A 287 2.51 -6.07 -3.94
C LEU A 287 3.92 -5.57 -3.65
N ASP A 288 4.21 -5.37 -2.38
CA ASP A 288 5.46 -4.84 -1.86
C ASP A 288 6.20 -5.92 -1.05
N ALA A 289 7.34 -6.37 -1.56
CA ALA A 289 8.15 -7.45 -1.02
C ALA A 289 9.30 -6.91 -0.15
N HIS A 290 9.25 -7.25 1.14
CA HIS A 290 10.11 -6.75 2.21
C HIS A 290 10.68 -7.90 3.06
N GLU A 291 11.49 -7.54 4.06
CA GLU A 291 11.95 -8.47 5.07
C GLU A 291 11.90 -7.90 6.49
N PHE A 292 11.54 -8.73 7.48
CA PHE A 292 11.45 -8.31 8.87
C PHE A 292 12.69 -8.67 9.69
N THR A 293 12.91 -7.89 10.76
CA THR A 293 13.96 -8.13 11.76
C THR A 293 13.70 -9.38 12.56
N VAL A 294 14.64 -10.33 12.54
CA VAL A 294 14.43 -11.67 13.13
C VAL A 294 14.83 -11.76 14.60
N VAL A 295 15.95 -11.14 14.96
CA VAL A 295 16.55 -11.17 16.31
C VAL A 295 16.54 -9.75 16.90
N GLY A 296 17.70 -9.19 17.24
CA GLY A 296 17.87 -7.82 17.73
C GLY A 296 16.89 -7.45 18.84
N ARG A 297 15.97 -6.55 18.52
CA ARG A 297 14.96 -6.01 19.44
C ARG A 297 14.08 -7.06 20.10
N TYR A 298 13.84 -8.20 19.45
CA TYR A 298 13.01 -9.25 20.04
C TYR A 298 13.74 -10.03 21.13
N LEU A 299 15.03 -10.32 20.91
CA LEU A 299 15.87 -10.96 21.92
C LEU A 299 16.01 -10.04 23.14
N GLN A 300 16.29 -8.75 22.91
CA GLN A 300 16.45 -7.76 23.98
C GLN A 300 15.17 -7.57 24.81
N LYS A 301 13.99 -7.53 24.17
CA LYS A 301 12.72 -7.19 24.84
C LYS A 301 12.01 -8.39 25.47
N PHE A 302 12.12 -9.56 24.84
CA PHE A 302 11.32 -10.73 25.16
C PHE A 302 12.16 -11.98 25.49
N ASN A 303 13.48 -11.91 25.32
CA ASN A 303 14.37 -13.07 25.33
C ASN A 303 13.87 -14.17 24.37
N ALA A 304 13.51 -13.77 23.15
CA ALA A 304 12.90 -14.64 22.14
C ALA A 304 13.24 -14.20 20.71
N ILE A 305 13.11 -15.12 19.76
CA ILE A 305 13.40 -14.93 18.33
C ILE A 305 12.12 -15.04 17.50
N GLN A 306 12.01 -14.27 16.42
CA GLN A 306 10.88 -14.35 15.50
C GLN A 306 10.73 -15.74 14.86
N ARG A 307 9.51 -16.28 14.93
CA ARG A 307 9.19 -17.66 14.49
C ARG A 307 8.87 -17.82 13.02
N TYR A 308 8.19 -16.84 12.42
CA TYR A 308 7.50 -17.05 11.15
C TYR A 308 8.44 -17.00 9.93
N ASP A 309 7.98 -17.54 8.81
CA ASP A 309 8.63 -17.40 7.50
C ASP A 309 8.16 -16.12 6.80
N ALA A 310 6.86 -15.83 6.89
CA ALA A 310 6.21 -14.66 6.31
C ALA A 310 5.35 -13.90 7.32
N LEU A 311 5.34 -12.59 7.20
CA LEU A 311 4.45 -11.67 7.87
C LEU A 311 3.68 -10.90 6.80
N LEU A 312 2.35 -11.01 6.81
CA LEU A 312 1.48 -10.49 5.75
C LEU A 312 0.58 -9.36 6.25
N GLN A 313 0.37 -8.33 5.43
CA GLN A 313 -0.64 -7.31 5.74
C GLN A 313 -1.13 -6.59 4.48
N TYR A 314 -2.44 -6.45 4.35
CA TYR A 314 -3.07 -5.55 3.36
C TYR A 314 -3.28 -4.14 3.93
N THR A 315 -3.68 -3.18 3.09
CA THR A 315 -4.01 -1.80 3.49
C THR A 315 -4.83 -1.68 4.77
N THR A 316 -4.35 -0.86 5.71
CA THR A 316 -5.06 -0.57 6.96
C THR A 316 -4.93 0.93 7.24
N THR A 317 -5.66 1.74 6.49
CA THR A 317 -5.69 3.21 6.69
C THR A 317 -7.12 3.72 6.68
N ALA A 318 -7.31 4.93 7.21
CA ALA A 318 -8.60 5.59 7.21
C ALA A 318 -9.11 5.77 5.78
N ASN A 319 -10.43 5.66 5.59
CA ASN A 319 -11.10 5.83 4.29
C ASN A 319 -10.70 4.79 3.22
N TYR A 320 -10.04 3.69 3.58
CA TYR A 320 -9.91 2.55 2.67
C TYR A 320 -11.29 1.91 2.42
N PRO A 321 -11.74 1.75 1.17
CA PRO A 321 -13.10 1.28 0.86
C PRO A 321 -13.38 -0.15 1.36
N GLU A 322 -14.53 -0.36 1.99
CA GLU A 322 -14.90 -1.66 2.59
C GLU A 322 -14.86 -2.82 1.59
N PHE A 323 -15.31 -2.61 0.35
CA PHE A 323 -15.24 -3.63 -0.69
C PHE A 323 -13.81 -4.04 -1.03
N LEU A 324 -12.87 -3.09 -1.02
CA LEU A 324 -11.45 -3.38 -1.22
C LEU A 324 -10.84 -4.04 0.01
N THR A 325 -11.27 -3.68 1.23
CA THR A 325 -10.89 -4.40 2.46
C THR A 325 -11.28 -5.87 2.37
N LYS A 326 -12.53 -6.17 2.01
CA LYS A 326 -13.01 -7.56 1.85
C LYS A 326 -12.26 -8.30 0.76
N ALA A 327 -12.08 -7.68 -0.41
CA ALA A 327 -11.28 -8.27 -1.48
C ALA A 327 -9.84 -8.57 -1.04
N SER A 328 -9.20 -7.64 -0.32
CA SER A 328 -7.83 -7.80 0.19
C SER A 328 -7.70 -8.97 1.17
N GLU A 329 -8.71 -9.16 2.01
CA GLU A 329 -8.74 -10.25 2.98
C GLU A 329 -9.08 -11.59 2.31
N GLU A 330 -10.24 -11.67 1.66
CA GLU A 330 -10.82 -12.92 1.17
C GLU A 330 -10.15 -13.43 -0.10
N TRP A 331 -9.75 -12.54 -1.01
CA TRP A 331 -9.22 -12.94 -2.32
C TRP A 331 -7.69 -12.98 -2.38
N TYR A 332 -7.02 -12.36 -1.41
CA TYR A 332 -5.55 -12.30 -1.38
C TYR A 332 -4.96 -12.86 -0.10
N HIS A 333 -5.28 -12.28 1.06
CA HIS A 333 -4.66 -12.69 2.32
C HIS A 333 -4.92 -14.15 2.66
N GLN A 334 -6.19 -14.59 2.64
CA GLN A 334 -6.54 -15.98 2.96
C GLN A 334 -5.94 -16.99 1.95
N PRO A 335 -6.01 -16.78 0.62
CA PRO A 335 -5.32 -17.65 -0.34
C PRO A 335 -3.78 -17.66 -0.19
N MET A 336 -3.16 -16.53 0.18
CA MET A 336 -1.72 -16.50 0.46
C MET A 336 -1.35 -17.34 1.70
N LEU A 337 -2.13 -17.24 2.78
CA LEU A 337 -1.94 -18.08 3.97
C LEU A 337 -2.05 -19.56 3.62
N GLY A 338 -3.07 -19.95 2.85
CA GLY A 338 -3.24 -21.33 2.39
C GLY A 338 -2.08 -21.81 1.51
N ALA A 339 -1.60 -20.97 0.59
CA ALA A 339 -0.47 -21.30 -0.27
C ALA A 339 0.82 -21.52 0.55
N LEU A 340 1.14 -20.61 1.48
CA LEU A 340 2.29 -20.74 2.37
C LEU A 340 2.19 -22.00 3.24
N GLN A 341 1.03 -22.24 3.86
CA GLN A 341 0.80 -23.43 4.67
C GLN A 341 0.98 -24.73 3.88
N SER A 342 0.52 -24.78 2.62
CA SER A 342 0.67 -25.94 1.74
C SER A 342 2.13 -26.30 1.44
N GLN A 343 3.04 -25.32 1.55
CA GLN A 343 4.48 -25.48 1.38
C GLN A 343 5.22 -25.69 2.72
N GLY A 344 4.50 -25.86 3.83
CA GLY A 344 5.11 -25.98 5.16
C GLY A 344 5.80 -24.69 5.62
N LEU A 345 5.35 -23.55 5.12
CA LEU A 345 5.84 -22.23 5.50
C LEU A 345 4.90 -21.61 6.55
N SER A 346 5.49 -21.09 7.62
CA SER A 346 4.77 -20.49 8.71
C SER A 346 4.48 -19.00 8.44
N SER A 347 3.29 -18.55 8.80
CA SER A 347 2.87 -17.17 8.53
C SER A 347 2.05 -16.56 9.66
N GLU A 348 2.05 -15.23 9.74
CA GLU A 348 1.25 -14.45 10.68
C GLU A 348 0.95 -13.07 10.08
N TRP A 349 0.02 -12.33 10.68
CA TRP A 349 -0.15 -10.90 10.44
C TRP A 349 1.16 -10.14 10.63
N TYR A 350 1.41 -9.13 9.82
CA TYR A 350 2.57 -8.27 10.03
C TYR A 350 2.52 -7.54 11.37
N TYR A 351 3.68 -7.53 12.02
CA TYR A 351 3.92 -6.75 13.23
C TYR A 351 5.39 -6.36 13.36
N THR A 352 5.60 -5.33 14.16
CA THR A 352 6.92 -4.85 14.58
C THR A 352 6.85 -4.34 16.02
N THR A 353 7.95 -3.82 16.54
CA THR A 353 8.01 -3.17 17.84
C THR A 353 8.90 -1.93 17.77
N SER A 354 8.71 -1.01 18.70
CA SER A 354 9.50 0.21 18.81
C SER A 354 11.01 -0.08 18.87
N THR A 355 11.83 0.87 18.45
CA THR A 355 13.29 0.86 18.68
C THR A 355 13.64 1.16 20.14
N ARG A 356 12.73 1.74 20.91
CA ARG A 356 12.91 1.99 22.35
C ARG A 356 12.93 0.67 23.13
N PRO A 357 13.98 0.38 23.94
CA PRO A 357 14.10 -0.88 24.67
C PRO A 357 12.94 -1.17 25.64
N ASP A 358 12.47 -0.15 26.36
CA ASP A 358 11.45 -0.32 27.41
C ASP A 358 10.03 -0.47 26.86
N ASP A 359 9.80 -0.11 25.59
CA ASP A 359 8.49 -0.23 24.96
C ASP A 359 8.28 -1.63 24.39
N ARG A 360 7.66 -2.51 25.18
CA ARG A 360 7.39 -3.91 24.81
C ARG A 360 6.11 -4.09 23.98
N ARG A 361 5.46 -3.02 23.55
CA ARG A 361 4.27 -3.13 22.69
C ARG A 361 4.66 -3.71 21.33
N ILE A 362 3.83 -4.63 20.85
CA ILE A 362 3.84 -5.13 19.49
C ILE A 362 2.78 -4.36 18.70
N SER A 363 3.12 -3.88 17.51
CA SER A 363 2.21 -3.11 16.67
C SER A 363 2.19 -3.66 15.25
N MET A 364 1.00 -3.79 14.68
CA MET A 364 0.85 -4.01 13.24
C MET A 364 1.37 -2.82 12.44
N GLY A 365 1.42 -2.96 11.11
CA GLY A 365 1.76 -1.86 10.21
C GLY A 365 0.88 -0.62 10.46
N GLY A 366 1.48 0.57 10.37
CA GLY A 366 0.85 1.84 10.71
C GLY A 366 -0.46 2.13 9.97
N ALA A 367 -1.27 2.99 10.58
CA ALA A 367 -2.55 3.46 10.02
C ALA A 367 -2.41 4.68 9.10
N GLN A 368 -1.21 5.26 9.06
CA GLN A 368 -0.88 6.51 8.42
C GLN A 368 -0.83 6.33 6.89
N PRO A 369 -1.32 7.31 6.12
CA PRO A 369 -1.38 7.22 4.66
C PRO A 369 -0.03 7.56 4.01
N ASP A 370 1.07 6.96 4.47
CA ASP A 370 2.43 7.31 4.03
C ASP A 370 3.27 6.15 3.48
N THR A 371 2.91 4.93 3.86
CA THR A 371 3.51 3.71 3.29
C THR A 371 2.97 3.42 1.89
N GLY A 372 3.77 2.75 1.06
CA GLY A 372 3.32 2.32 -0.27
C GLY A 372 2.06 1.47 -0.19
N ARG A 373 1.99 0.59 0.82
CA ARG A 373 0.79 -0.19 1.13
C ARG A 373 -0.45 0.69 1.26
N ASN A 374 -0.43 1.68 2.16
CA ASN A 374 -1.60 2.51 2.45
C ASN A 374 -1.91 3.53 1.35
N VAL A 375 -0.90 4.17 0.75
CA VAL A 375 -1.10 5.14 -0.34
C VAL A 375 -1.71 4.46 -1.56
N ASN A 376 -1.21 3.30 -1.97
CA ASN A 376 -1.76 2.57 -3.11
C ASN A 376 -3.17 2.03 -2.82
N GLY A 377 -3.47 1.69 -1.56
CA GLY A 377 -4.84 1.40 -1.13
C GLY A 377 -5.79 2.59 -1.28
N LEU A 378 -5.34 3.81 -0.95
CA LEU A 378 -6.11 5.04 -1.19
C LEU A 378 -6.21 5.42 -2.68
N LYS A 379 -5.40 4.78 -3.54
CA LYS A 379 -5.53 4.83 -5.00
C LYS A 379 -6.53 3.79 -5.55
N ASN A 380 -7.32 3.17 -4.68
CA ASN A 380 -8.33 2.16 -5.01
C ASN A 380 -7.77 0.86 -5.61
N ALA A 381 -6.52 0.52 -5.28
CA ALA A 381 -5.93 -0.77 -5.57
C ALA A 381 -5.98 -1.69 -4.35
N VAL A 382 -6.00 -3.00 -4.56
CA VAL A 382 -5.56 -3.92 -3.51
C VAL A 382 -4.07 -3.72 -3.34
N SER A 383 -3.61 -3.54 -2.10
CA SER A 383 -2.21 -3.27 -1.81
C SER A 383 -1.74 -4.14 -0.65
N LEU A 384 -0.68 -4.92 -0.90
CA LEU A 384 -0.22 -6.01 -0.04
C LEU A 384 1.24 -5.80 0.34
N LEU A 385 1.54 -6.08 1.60
CA LEU A 385 2.90 -6.20 2.14
C LEU A 385 3.18 -7.68 2.41
N VAL A 386 4.30 -8.16 1.88
CA VAL A 386 4.84 -9.50 2.16
C VAL A 386 6.23 -9.33 2.75
N GLU A 387 6.34 -9.43 4.08
CA GLU A 387 7.64 -9.40 4.75
C GLU A 387 8.12 -10.82 5.06
N THR A 388 9.22 -11.26 4.48
CA THR A 388 9.86 -12.53 4.87
C THR A 388 10.89 -12.33 5.97
N ARG A 389 11.25 -13.37 6.71
CA ARG A 389 12.38 -13.28 7.66
C ARG A 389 13.65 -12.86 6.90
N GLY A 390 14.45 -11.91 7.40
CA GLY A 390 15.69 -11.60 6.68
C GLY A 390 16.62 -10.54 7.27
N VAL A 391 16.07 -9.48 7.86
CA VAL A 391 16.92 -8.39 8.39
C VAL A 391 17.78 -8.91 9.55
N GLY A 392 19.09 -8.76 9.39
CA GLY A 392 20.12 -9.26 10.31
C GLY A 392 20.56 -10.71 10.09
N LEU A 393 20.09 -11.39 9.03
CA LEU A 393 20.47 -12.78 8.73
C LEU A 393 21.59 -12.93 7.68
N GLY A 394 22.01 -11.84 7.04
CA GLY A 394 22.90 -11.91 5.88
C GLY A 394 22.33 -12.87 4.82
N ARG A 395 23.14 -13.84 4.37
CA ARG A 395 22.75 -14.87 3.38
C ARG A 395 22.06 -16.11 3.98
N MET A 396 21.89 -16.17 5.31
CA MET A 396 21.30 -17.33 5.94
C MET A 396 19.86 -17.57 5.46
N HIS A 397 19.53 -18.84 5.21
CA HIS A 397 18.22 -19.32 4.74
C HIS A 397 17.72 -18.64 3.46
N ILE A 398 18.59 -18.06 2.63
CA ILE A 398 18.17 -17.23 1.50
C ILE A 398 17.24 -17.98 0.52
N GLN A 399 17.52 -19.26 0.22
CA GLN A 399 16.64 -20.07 -0.63
C GLN A 399 15.22 -20.22 -0.04
N ARG A 400 15.10 -20.39 1.28
CA ARG A 400 13.80 -20.45 1.97
C ARG A 400 13.08 -19.10 1.94
N ARG A 401 13.82 -18.00 2.16
CA ARG A 401 13.28 -16.63 2.12
C ARG A 401 12.71 -16.29 0.74
N VAL A 402 13.49 -16.60 -0.30
CA VAL A 402 13.07 -16.45 -1.71
C VAL A 402 11.88 -17.35 -2.02
N HIS A 403 11.90 -18.62 -1.60
CA HIS A 403 10.77 -19.53 -1.78
C HIS A 403 9.47 -19.01 -1.16
N THR A 404 9.56 -18.45 0.04
CA THR A 404 8.42 -17.84 0.72
C THR A 404 7.86 -16.65 -0.06
N GLN A 405 8.72 -15.74 -0.54
CA GLN A 405 8.31 -14.63 -1.40
C GLN A 405 7.66 -15.14 -2.70
N VAL A 406 8.31 -16.06 -3.42
CA VAL A 406 7.80 -16.64 -4.67
C VAL A 406 6.43 -17.29 -4.46
N THR A 407 6.24 -18.02 -3.36
CA THR A 407 4.96 -18.67 -3.02
C THR A 407 3.84 -17.65 -2.80
N ALA A 408 4.09 -16.62 -1.99
CA ALA A 408 3.11 -15.57 -1.71
C ALA A 408 2.77 -14.76 -2.98
N ILE A 409 3.78 -14.34 -3.74
CA ILE A 409 3.62 -13.57 -4.98
C ILE A 409 2.87 -14.37 -6.04
N THR A 410 3.20 -15.67 -6.20
CA THR A 410 2.49 -16.56 -7.11
C THR A 410 1.02 -16.69 -6.75
N SER A 411 0.70 -16.82 -5.46
CA SER A 411 -0.69 -16.86 -4.99
C SER A 411 -1.43 -15.56 -5.34
N ALA A 412 -0.82 -14.39 -5.10
CA ALA A 412 -1.42 -13.09 -5.44
C ALA A 412 -1.62 -12.90 -6.95
N LEU A 413 -0.67 -13.32 -7.78
CA LEU A 413 -0.79 -13.27 -9.25
C LEU A 413 -1.94 -14.16 -9.75
N ARG A 414 -2.04 -15.40 -9.25
CA ARG A 414 -3.13 -16.32 -9.58
C ARG A 414 -4.48 -15.77 -9.15
N SER A 415 -4.60 -15.30 -7.90
CA SER A 415 -5.82 -14.66 -7.41
C SER A 415 -6.26 -13.50 -8.29
N THR A 416 -5.32 -12.67 -8.75
CA THR A 416 -5.62 -11.54 -9.65
C THR A 416 -6.09 -12.04 -11.02
N ALA A 417 -5.38 -12.98 -11.63
CA ALA A 417 -5.74 -13.51 -12.95
C ALA A 417 -7.12 -14.18 -12.96
N GLU A 418 -7.44 -14.93 -11.91
CA GLU A 418 -8.75 -15.58 -11.74
C GLU A 418 -9.90 -14.58 -11.53
N ARG A 419 -9.61 -13.43 -10.89
CA ARG A 419 -10.63 -12.46 -10.45
C ARG A 419 -10.55 -11.11 -11.17
N ALA A 420 -9.77 -11.00 -12.24
CA ALA A 420 -9.51 -9.73 -12.93
C ALA A 420 -10.81 -8.94 -13.21
N THR A 421 -11.81 -9.58 -13.81
CA THR A 421 -13.10 -8.95 -14.09
C THR A 421 -13.85 -8.48 -12.83
N HIS A 422 -13.87 -9.27 -11.76
CA HIS A 422 -14.52 -8.87 -10.50
C HIS A 422 -13.78 -7.72 -9.82
N LEU A 423 -12.45 -7.73 -9.85
CA LEU A 423 -11.64 -6.65 -9.30
C LEU A 423 -11.88 -5.34 -10.06
N GLU A 424 -11.98 -5.38 -11.39
CA GLU A 424 -12.33 -4.20 -12.19
C GLU A 424 -13.71 -3.65 -11.86
N GLN A 425 -14.69 -4.52 -11.62
CA GLN A 425 -16.02 -4.12 -11.17
C GLN A 425 -15.96 -3.45 -9.80
N VAL A 426 -15.21 -4.02 -8.84
CA VAL A 426 -15.00 -3.44 -7.51
C VAL A 426 -14.33 -2.07 -7.63
N ARG A 427 -13.23 -1.95 -8.37
CA ARG A 427 -12.51 -0.69 -8.58
C ARG A 427 -13.42 0.38 -9.20
N SER A 428 -14.16 0.02 -10.24
CA SER A 428 -15.08 0.92 -10.95
C SER A 428 -16.21 1.40 -10.03
N PHE A 429 -16.80 0.51 -9.23
CA PHE A 429 -17.81 0.86 -8.25
C PHE A 429 -17.24 1.81 -7.19
N VAL A 430 -16.10 1.44 -6.60
CA VAL A 430 -15.43 2.22 -5.55
C VAL A 430 -15.08 3.62 -6.01
N ALA A 431 -14.53 3.77 -7.22
CA ALA A 431 -14.18 5.08 -7.76
C ALA A 431 -15.41 6.00 -7.91
N ARG A 432 -16.55 5.45 -8.40
CA ARG A 432 -17.82 6.20 -8.51
C ARG A 432 -18.43 6.52 -7.15
N ASP A 433 -18.42 5.56 -6.22
CA ASP A 433 -18.92 5.76 -4.86
C ASP A 433 -18.14 6.86 -4.13
N ILE A 434 -16.80 6.83 -4.20
CA ILE A 434 -15.95 7.89 -3.64
C ILE A 434 -16.26 9.25 -4.26
N ALA A 435 -16.34 9.34 -5.59
CA ALA A 435 -16.64 10.59 -6.28
C ALA A 435 -18.03 11.14 -5.90
N SER A 436 -19.03 10.27 -5.76
CA SER A 436 -20.40 10.65 -5.39
C SER A 436 -20.53 11.26 -4.00
N LYS A 437 -19.55 10.99 -3.12
CA LYS A 437 -19.51 11.52 -1.75
C LYS A 437 -19.00 12.95 -1.66
N ALA A 438 -18.54 13.57 -2.74
CA ALA A 438 -18.17 14.98 -2.73
C ALA A 438 -19.29 15.83 -2.10
N CYS A 439 -18.93 16.77 -1.21
CA CYS A 439 -19.85 17.61 -0.43
C CYS A 439 -20.76 16.87 0.57
N ASN A 440 -20.69 15.55 0.69
CA ASN A 440 -21.68 14.73 1.41
C ASN A 440 -21.05 13.87 2.50
N GLY A 441 -21.73 13.81 3.65
CA GLY A 441 -21.34 12.97 4.76
C GLY A 441 -20.07 13.42 5.47
N GLN A 442 -19.37 12.46 6.10
CA GLN A 442 -18.15 12.69 6.86
C GLN A 442 -16.96 12.01 6.20
N VAL A 443 -15.76 12.50 6.51
CA VAL A 443 -14.49 11.87 6.18
C VAL A 443 -13.64 11.74 7.43
N VAL A 444 -12.95 10.61 7.58
CA VAL A 444 -12.02 10.40 8.69
C VAL A 444 -10.72 11.11 8.34
N VAL A 445 -10.32 12.06 9.19
CA VAL A 445 -9.07 12.82 9.03
C VAL A 445 -7.92 12.11 9.73
N GLU A 446 -8.18 11.51 10.90
CA GLU A 446 -7.15 10.83 11.68
C GLU A 446 -7.74 9.58 12.33
N ALA A 447 -7.02 8.47 12.22
CA ALA A 447 -7.36 7.19 12.83
C ALA A 447 -6.12 6.55 13.45
N GLN A 448 -6.35 5.69 14.44
CA GLN A 448 -5.30 4.99 15.17
C GLN A 448 -5.61 3.49 15.27
N ALA A 449 -4.57 2.69 15.46
CA ALA A 449 -4.71 1.28 15.81
C ALA A 449 -5.46 1.11 17.15
N THR A 450 -6.12 -0.03 17.31
CA THR A 450 -6.82 -0.39 18.55
C THR A 450 -5.91 -1.24 19.44
N PRO A 451 -5.57 -0.77 20.66
CA PRO A 451 -4.83 -1.58 21.63
C PRO A 451 -5.66 -2.77 22.12
N MET A 452 -5.01 -3.93 22.25
CA MET A 452 -5.60 -5.16 22.78
C MET A 452 -4.51 -6.07 23.37
N GLN A 453 -4.91 -7.21 23.94
CA GLN A 453 -4.01 -8.30 24.30
C GLN A 453 -4.07 -9.40 23.26
N ARG A 454 -2.91 -9.99 22.93
CA ARG A 454 -2.83 -11.14 22.03
C ARG A 454 -1.74 -12.11 22.47
N GLU A 455 -1.94 -13.39 22.20
CA GLU A 455 -0.88 -14.38 22.29
C GLU A 455 -0.05 -14.39 21.00
N LEU A 456 1.27 -14.32 21.15
CA LEU A 456 2.22 -14.34 20.04
C LEU A 456 3.26 -15.43 20.29
N THR A 457 3.36 -16.38 19.37
CA THR A 457 4.36 -17.44 19.42
C THR A 457 5.67 -16.97 18.79
N MET A 458 6.75 -17.06 19.56
CA MET A 458 8.13 -16.83 19.16
C MET A 458 8.94 -18.12 19.36
N LEU A 459 10.25 -18.07 19.12
CA LEU A 459 11.17 -19.17 19.38
C LEU A 459 12.04 -18.87 20.61
N ASP A 460 12.26 -19.90 21.41
CA ASP A 460 13.30 -19.89 22.42
C ASP A 460 14.70 -19.82 21.75
N PRO A 461 15.58 -18.89 22.18
CA PRO A 461 16.85 -18.63 21.50
C PRO A 461 17.87 -19.78 21.62
N GLU A 462 17.76 -20.62 22.65
CA GLU A 462 18.71 -21.72 22.91
C GLU A 462 18.21 -23.03 22.29
N THR A 463 16.95 -23.37 22.55
CA THR A 463 16.37 -24.67 22.19
C THR A 463 15.66 -24.67 20.84
N GLY A 464 15.30 -23.50 20.31
CA GLY A 464 14.49 -23.38 19.09
C GLY A 464 13.04 -23.84 19.24
N ALA A 465 12.59 -24.13 20.47
CA ALA A 465 11.21 -24.53 20.77
C ALA A 465 10.23 -23.35 20.66
N ASP A 466 8.97 -23.64 20.38
CA ASP A 466 7.92 -22.63 20.34
C ASP A 466 7.67 -22.07 21.78
N ARG A 467 7.65 -20.74 21.89
CA ARG A 467 7.41 -20.01 23.15
C ARG A 467 6.28 -19.01 22.93
N THR A 468 5.14 -19.25 23.56
CA THR A 468 3.99 -18.32 23.49
C THR A 468 4.11 -17.23 24.54
N LEU A 469 3.98 -15.99 24.11
CA LEU A 469 4.04 -14.80 24.93
C LEU A 469 2.70 -14.05 24.86
N LYS A 470 2.20 -13.60 26.01
CA LYS A 470 1.10 -12.63 26.04
C LYS A 470 1.68 -11.23 25.86
N VAL A 471 1.23 -10.51 24.84
CA VAL A 471 1.77 -9.20 24.46
C VAL A 471 0.68 -8.13 24.39
N ASP A 472 1.07 -6.91 24.74
CA ASP A 472 0.32 -5.71 24.35
C ASP A 472 0.39 -5.56 22.83
N TRP A 473 -0.76 -5.58 22.17
CA TRP A 473 -0.87 -5.58 20.72
C TRP A 473 -1.68 -4.39 20.23
N ASN A 474 -1.10 -3.57 19.34
CA ASN A 474 -1.81 -2.53 18.62
C ASN A 474 -2.26 -3.06 17.25
N SER A 475 -3.55 -3.36 17.11
CA SER A 475 -4.14 -3.88 15.89
C SER A 475 -4.55 -2.75 14.94
N SER A 476 -4.04 -2.76 13.71
CA SER A 476 -4.52 -1.86 12.65
C SER A 476 -5.64 -2.47 11.79
N LEU A 477 -6.04 -3.71 12.04
CA LEU A 477 -7.22 -4.31 11.39
C LEU A 477 -8.53 -3.65 11.86
N ALA A 478 -8.57 -3.17 13.10
CA ALA A 478 -9.67 -2.40 13.65
C ALA A 478 -9.16 -0.99 13.97
N LEU A 479 -9.44 -0.03 13.10
CA LEU A 479 -9.05 1.36 13.30
C LEU A 479 -10.08 2.11 14.15
N ARG A 480 -9.57 2.91 15.08
CA ARG A 480 -10.35 3.80 15.92
C ARG A 480 -10.28 5.21 15.35
N THR A 481 -11.43 5.78 15.01
CA THR A 481 -11.51 7.16 14.50
C THR A 481 -11.14 8.13 15.62
N VAL A 482 -10.14 8.96 15.38
CA VAL A 482 -9.70 10.02 16.31
C VAL A 482 -10.32 11.35 15.91
N LYS A 483 -10.39 11.61 14.61
CA LYS A 483 -10.88 12.88 14.07
C LYS A 483 -11.65 12.63 12.78
N SER A 484 -12.81 13.26 12.66
CA SER A 484 -13.62 13.28 11.44
C SER A 484 -14.14 14.69 11.18
N ARG A 485 -14.44 14.98 9.92
CA ARG A 485 -14.98 16.27 9.47
C ARG A 485 -16.03 16.06 8.39
N ALA A 486 -16.91 17.05 8.22
CA ALA A 486 -17.80 17.10 7.06
C ALA A 486 -16.97 17.08 5.77
N ARG A 487 -17.31 16.21 4.83
CA ARG A 487 -16.55 16.04 3.59
C ARG A 487 -16.74 17.26 2.69
N PRO A 488 -15.66 17.92 2.22
CA PRO A 488 -15.79 19.06 1.33
C PRO A 488 -16.15 18.63 -0.10
N CYS A 489 -16.52 19.60 -0.93
CA CYS A 489 -16.63 19.42 -2.38
C CYS A 489 -15.25 19.37 -3.05
N GLY A 490 -14.27 20.05 -2.46
CA GLY A 490 -12.91 20.16 -2.98
C GLY A 490 -12.02 20.99 -2.05
N TYR A 491 -10.78 21.19 -2.47
CA TYR A 491 -9.84 22.09 -1.80
C TYR A 491 -9.41 23.19 -2.76
N TRP A 492 -9.36 24.43 -2.28
CA TRP A 492 -8.68 25.51 -2.96
C TRP A 492 -7.24 25.57 -2.48
N LEU A 493 -6.29 25.79 -3.38
CA LEU A 493 -4.88 26.01 -3.09
C LEU A 493 -4.42 27.33 -3.71
N ALA A 494 -3.59 28.08 -2.98
CA ALA A 494 -3.02 29.33 -3.46
C ALA A 494 -2.09 29.10 -4.67
N PRO A 495 -1.83 30.13 -5.50
CA PRO A 495 -0.93 30.01 -6.66
C PRO A 495 0.50 29.59 -6.28
N SER A 496 0.92 29.89 -5.04
CA SER A 496 2.23 29.51 -4.49
C SER A 496 2.35 28.03 -4.12
N ALA A 497 1.26 27.27 -4.04
CA ALA A 497 1.26 25.87 -3.62
C ALA A 497 1.71 24.90 -4.73
N THR A 498 2.67 25.30 -5.57
CA THR A 498 3.07 24.57 -6.78
C THR A 498 3.63 23.19 -6.46
N THR A 499 4.50 23.06 -5.46
CA THR A 499 5.05 21.77 -5.03
C THR A 499 3.94 20.80 -4.64
N ALA A 500 2.96 21.24 -3.84
CA ALA A 500 1.81 20.43 -3.46
C ALA A 500 1.01 19.96 -4.68
N VAL A 501 0.77 20.85 -5.64
CA VAL A 501 0.05 20.53 -6.88
C VAL A 501 0.82 19.51 -7.72
N GLU A 502 2.12 19.69 -7.91
CA GLU A 502 2.97 18.73 -8.61
C GLU A 502 2.92 17.34 -7.96
N ARG A 503 2.95 17.26 -6.62
CA ARG A 503 2.87 15.97 -5.91
C ARG A 503 1.51 15.31 -6.05
N LEU A 504 0.42 16.08 -5.96
CA LEU A 504 -0.93 15.57 -6.23
C LEU A 504 -1.05 15.01 -7.66
N GLN A 505 -0.55 15.74 -8.66
CA GLN A 505 -0.57 15.31 -10.06
C GLN A 505 0.31 14.07 -10.30
N LEU A 506 1.49 13.98 -9.67
CA LEU A 506 2.33 12.77 -9.71
C LEU A 506 1.62 11.56 -9.08
N LEU A 507 0.79 11.78 -8.05
CA LEU A 507 -0.05 10.73 -7.46
C LEU A 507 -1.26 10.36 -8.35
N GLY A 508 -1.57 11.16 -9.36
CA GLY A 508 -2.70 11.00 -10.28
C GLY A 508 -3.97 11.73 -9.86
N VAL A 509 -3.92 12.55 -8.80
CA VAL A 509 -5.06 13.37 -8.37
C VAL A 509 -5.30 14.48 -9.40
N GLN A 510 -6.55 14.62 -9.83
CA GLN A 510 -6.95 15.71 -10.72
C GLN A 510 -6.88 17.05 -9.97
N VAL A 511 -6.19 18.02 -10.58
CA VAL A 511 -6.07 19.39 -10.09
C VAL A 511 -6.39 20.33 -11.25
N LEU A 512 -7.31 21.27 -11.03
CA LEU A 512 -7.73 22.26 -12.02
C LEU A 512 -7.07 23.60 -11.72
N ARG A 513 -6.58 24.30 -12.75
CA ARG A 513 -6.03 25.65 -12.62
C ARG A 513 -7.12 26.68 -12.90
N ILE A 514 -7.22 27.70 -12.05
CA ILE A 514 -8.26 28.73 -12.11
C ILE A 514 -7.80 29.84 -13.07
N ALA A 515 -8.59 30.12 -14.09
CA ALA A 515 -8.25 31.07 -15.15
C ALA A 515 -8.56 32.53 -14.78
N GLU A 516 -9.69 32.75 -14.10
CA GLU A 516 -10.18 34.09 -13.76
C GLU A 516 -10.26 34.29 -12.25
N PRO A 517 -10.00 35.51 -11.75
CA PRO A 517 -10.16 35.80 -10.34
C PRO A 517 -11.64 35.72 -9.94
N GLY A 518 -11.91 35.26 -8.72
CA GLY A 518 -13.25 35.14 -8.19
C GLY A 518 -13.28 35.20 -6.67
N ALA A 519 -14.43 34.83 -6.09
CA ALA A 519 -14.59 34.67 -4.65
C ALA A 519 -15.31 33.36 -4.36
N LEU A 520 -14.96 32.71 -3.27
CA LEU A 520 -15.62 31.47 -2.84
C LEU A 520 -15.89 31.48 -1.34
N LEU A 521 -16.96 30.80 -0.93
CA LEU A 521 -17.23 30.52 0.48
C LEU A 521 -16.54 29.20 0.85
N ALA A 522 -15.49 29.27 1.67
CA ALA A 522 -14.72 28.11 2.12
C ALA A 522 -14.58 28.06 3.63
N ASP A 523 -14.09 26.93 4.15
CA ASP A 523 -13.60 26.84 5.51
C ASP A 523 -12.11 27.06 5.44
N THR A 524 -11.69 28.19 5.97
CA THR A 524 -10.29 28.49 6.28
C THR A 524 -9.93 27.83 7.61
N TYR A 525 -8.64 27.65 7.86
CA TYR A 525 -8.16 27.02 9.10
C TYR A 525 -7.73 28.09 10.10
N ASN A 526 -8.42 28.17 11.24
CA ASN A 526 -7.94 28.95 12.38
C ASN A 526 -7.03 28.05 13.25
N GLU A 527 -5.74 28.39 13.31
CA GLU A 527 -4.77 27.65 14.12
C GLU A 527 -4.97 27.96 15.61
N THR A 528 -5.21 26.93 16.41
CA THR A 528 -5.41 27.05 17.87
C THR A 528 -4.18 26.63 18.65
N ALA A 529 -3.31 25.81 18.07
CA ALA A 529 -2.03 25.42 18.66
C ALA A 529 -1.06 24.98 17.55
N ARG A 530 0.24 25.19 17.78
CA ARG A 530 1.31 24.75 16.90
C ARG A 530 2.43 24.16 17.73
N ASP A 531 2.94 23.01 17.28
CA ASP A 531 4.16 22.40 17.78
C ASP A 531 5.03 21.92 16.61
N THR A 532 6.32 21.74 16.87
CA THR A 532 7.26 21.11 15.94
C THR A 532 7.77 19.83 16.57
N THR A 533 7.56 18.70 15.89
CA THR A 533 7.96 17.39 16.41
C THR A 533 8.65 16.58 15.34
N GLU A 534 9.29 15.48 15.73
CA GLU A 534 9.80 14.51 14.76
C GLU A 534 8.66 13.68 14.21
N ARG A 535 8.73 13.36 12.92
CA ARG A 535 7.78 12.44 12.31
C ARG A 535 8.00 11.04 12.88
N ALA A 536 6.93 10.40 13.36
CA ALA A 536 7.03 9.11 14.02
C ALA A 536 6.09 8.05 13.42
N ASP A 537 6.47 6.79 13.54
CA ASP A 537 5.68 5.62 13.19
C ASP A 537 5.64 4.62 14.36
N VAL A 538 5.16 3.39 14.09
CA VAL A 538 5.08 2.32 15.08
C VAL A 538 6.44 1.85 15.63
N ARG A 539 7.54 2.17 14.94
CA ARG A 539 8.92 1.89 15.37
C ARG A 539 9.52 3.05 16.16
N GLY A 540 9.07 4.28 15.96
CA GLY A 540 9.61 5.49 16.60
C GLY A 540 9.82 6.60 15.57
N THR A 541 10.84 7.44 15.74
CA THR A 541 11.20 8.47 14.75
C THR A 541 11.51 7.85 13.39
N VAL A 542 10.89 8.40 12.34
CA VAL A 542 11.12 7.99 10.94
C VAL A 542 12.49 8.48 10.49
N ALA A 543 13.31 7.57 9.97
CA ALA A 543 14.64 7.89 9.47
C ALA A 543 14.61 8.89 8.31
N GLY A 544 15.48 9.89 8.36
CA GLY A 544 15.61 10.95 7.35
C GLY A 544 14.40 11.87 7.23
N GLY A 545 13.41 11.76 8.12
CA GLY A 545 12.28 12.68 8.17
C GLY A 545 12.71 14.03 8.73
N ALA A 546 12.41 15.11 8.02
CA ALA A 546 12.48 16.44 8.61
C ALA A 546 11.50 16.55 9.80
N SER A 547 11.77 17.49 10.72
CA SER A 547 10.77 17.85 11.73
C SER A 547 9.48 18.26 11.04
N ILE A 548 8.32 17.93 11.62
CA ILE A 548 7.01 18.25 11.06
C ILE A 548 6.31 19.30 11.92
N ILE A 549 5.43 20.07 11.29
CA ILE A 549 4.54 20.99 11.96
C ILE A 549 3.29 20.21 12.41
N ARG A 550 3.04 20.16 13.71
CA ARG A 550 1.78 19.64 14.27
C ARG A 550 0.92 20.82 14.66
N SER A 551 0.00 21.17 13.77
CA SER A 551 -1.01 22.19 14.04
C SER A 551 -2.29 21.57 14.58
N GLN A 552 -2.99 22.30 15.44
CA GLN A 552 -4.40 22.07 15.74
C GLN A 552 -5.20 23.18 15.08
N VAL A 553 -6.22 22.80 14.32
CA VAL A 553 -7.00 23.76 13.55
C VAL A 553 -8.49 23.59 13.78
N THR A 554 -9.19 24.72 13.80
CA THR A 554 -10.66 24.78 13.72
C THR A 554 -11.07 25.35 12.37
N PRO A 555 -11.86 24.63 11.56
CA PRO A 555 -12.41 25.18 10.32
C PRO A 555 -13.35 26.36 10.60
N VAL A 556 -13.17 27.47 9.88
CA VAL A 556 -14.00 28.67 9.99
C VAL A 556 -14.49 29.09 8.61
N ARG A 557 -15.81 29.16 8.46
CA ARG A 557 -16.48 29.60 7.24
C ARG A 557 -16.16 31.07 6.95
N ARG A 558 -15.55 31.36 5.80
CA ARG A 558 -15.26 32.72 5.33
C ARG A 558 -15.40 32.81 3.81
N ALA A 559 -15.75 33.99 3.32
CA ALA A 559 -15.52 34.34 1.92
C ALA A 559 -14.02 34.58 1.75
N ILE A 560 -13.44 33.98 0.72
CA ILE A 560 -12.03 34.19 0.35
C ILE A 560 -11.97 34.66 -1.09
N ASP A 561 -11.00 35.54 -1.36
CA ASP A 561 -10.62 35.88 -2.73
C ASP A 561 -9.84 34.73 -3.36
N VAL A 562 -10.09 34.51 -4.64
CA VAL A 562 -9.53 33.42 -5.43
C VAL A 562 -8.80 34.06 -6.59
N PRO A 563 -7.48 34.27 -6.48
CA PRO A 563 -6.71 34.82 -7.59
C PRO A 563 -6.70 33.89 -8.81
N ALA A 564 -6.59 34.46 -10.01
CA ALA A 564 -6.21 33.70 -11.18
C ALA A 564 -4.85 33.00 -10.96
N GLY A 565 -4.70 31.80 -11.52
CA GLY A 565 -3.53 30.95 -11.31
C GLY A 565 -3.56 30.12 -10.02
N SER A 566 -4.56 30.30 -9.15
CA SER A 566 -4.85 29.36 -8.05
C SER A 566 -5.26 28.00 -8.57
N PHE A 567 -5.37 27.02 -7.66
CA PHE A 567 -5.77 25.66 -8.01
C PHE A 567 -7.01 25.21 -7.24
N TYR A 568 -7.79 24.34 -7.88
CA TYR A 568 -8.91 23.65 -7.28
C TYR A 568 -8.72 22.14 -7.40
N VAL A 569 -8.78 21.44 -6.28
CA VAL A 569 -8.71 19.97 -6.20
C VAL A 569 -10.13 19.45 -5.96
N PRO A 570 -10.88 19.05 -7.00
CA PRO A 570 -12.21 18.50 -6.85
C PRO A 570 -12.21 17.20 -6.02
N LEU A 571 -13.23 16.97 -5.18
CA LEU A 571 -13.45 15.65 -4.54
C LEU A 571 -14.46 14.78 -5.29
N ASN A 572 -15.07 15.25 -6.39
CA ASN A 572 -15.89 14.42 -7.29
C ASN A 572 -15.01 13.57 -8.24
N GLN A 573 -13.96 12.95 -7.71
CA GLN A 573 -13.04 12.08 -8.41
C GLN A 573 -12.72 10.83 -7.58
N GLY A 574 -12.32 9.74 -8.23
CA GLY A 574 -12.05 8.47 -7.55
C GLY A 574 -10.91 8.52 -6.52
N LEU A 575 -9.99 9.48 -6.63
CA LEU A 575 -8.84 9.65 -5.73
C LEU A 575 -9.08 10.64 -4.59
N ALA A 576 -10.33 11.02 -4.34
CA ALA A 576 -10.68 12.03 -3.33
C ALA A 576 -10.14 11.70 -1.92
N ASN A 577 -10.14 10.42 -1.52
CA ASN A 577 -9.63 10.03 -0.21
C ASN A 577 -8.11 10.23 -0.07
N LEU A 578 -7.35 10.12 -1.17
CA LEU A 578 -5.92 10.42 -1.19
C LEU A 578 -5.68 11.94 -1.09
N ALA A 579 -6.48 12.74 -1.80
CA ALA A 579 -6.43 14.20 -1.70
C ALA A 579 -6.71 14.69 -0.27
N VAL A 580 -7.72 14.12 0.41
CA VAL A 580 -8.00 14.41 1.82
C VAL A 580 -6.81 14.07 2.72
N ALA A 581 -6.17 12.91 2.51
CA ALA A 581 -5.01 12.49 3.30
C ALA A 581 -3.83 13.47 3.16
N ALA A 582 -3.65 14.09 2.00
CA ALA A 582 -2.61 15.08 1.75
C ALA A 582 -2.98 16.48 2.29
N LEU A 583 -4.24 16.91 2.14
CA LEU A 583 -4.64 18.32 2.25
C LEU A 583 -5.30 18.72 3.58
N GLU A 584 -5.72 17.78 4.42
CA GLU A 584 -6.17 18.12 5.79
C GLU A 584 -4.96 18.43 6.69
N PRO A 585 -4.77 19.68 7.14
CA PRO A 585 -3.46 20.19 7.55
C PRO A 585 -2.97 19.69 8.91
N ASP A 586 -3.87 19.25 9.79
CA ASP A 586 -3.59 18.86 11.18
C ASP A 586 -3.39 17.35 11.37
N THR A 587 -2.88 16.68 10.33
CA THR A 587 -2.36 15.31 10.39
C THR A 587 -0.85 15.32 10.16
N GLN A 588 -0.12 14.33 10.70
CA GLN A 588 1.35 14.29 10.54
C GLN A 588 1.77 14.11 9.07
N SER A 589 0.93 13.42 8.28
CA SER A 589 1.21 13.07 6.88
C SER A 589 0.82 14.18 5.91
N SER A 590 0.17 15.25 6.38
CA SER A 590 -0.33 16.31 5.53
C SER A 590 0.80 17.09 4.85
N TYR A 591 0.49 17.70 3.72
CA TYR A 591 1.41 18.56 2.99
C TYR A 591 1.76 19.81 3.80
N PHE A 592 0.82 20.34 4.59
CA PHE A 592 1.13 21.44 5.50
C PHE A 592 2.13 21.01 6.60
N ALA A 593 1.90 19.87 7.25
CA ALA A 593 2.79 19.36 8.30
C ALA A 593 4.22 19.12 7.79
N ASN A 594 4.35 18.76 6.52
CA ASN A 594 5.63 18.48 5.86
C ASN A 594 6.15 19.64 4.99
N ARG A 595 5.55 20.85 5.09
CA ARG A 595 5.99 22.07 4.38
C ARG A 595 6.00 21.96 2.84
N LEU A 596 5.07 21.18 2.28
CA LEU A 596 4.70 21.24 0.87
C LEU A 596 3.65 22.34 0.61
N ILE A 597 2.96 22.77 1.67
CA ILE A 597 2.14 23.98 1.73
C ILE A 597 2.69 24.81 2.89
N ASP A 598 3.16 26.02 2.60
CA ASP A 598 3.90 26.84 3.58
C ASP A 598 2.99 27.50 4.63
N ASP A 599 1.75 27.82 4.27
CA ASP A 599 0.81 28.57 5.11
C ASP A 599 -0.59 27.93 5.08
N LEU A 600 -1.26 27.91 6.22
CA LEU A 600 -2.68 27.54 6.33
C LEU A 600 -3.59 28.48 5.53
N ALA A 601 -3.18 29.73 5.30
CA ALA A 601 -3.88 30.65 4.41
C ALA A 601 -3.79 30.24 2.93
N SER A 602 -2.86 29.34 2.57
CA SER A 602 -2.67 28.85 1.20
C SER A 602 -3.54 27.64 0.85
N THR A 603 -4.43 27.21 1.75
CA THR A 603 -5.36 26.09 1.53
C THR A 603 -6.69 26.32 2.23
N ALA A 604 -7.79 25.95 1.58
CA ALA A 604 -9.12 26.08 2.15
C ALA A 604 -10.06 24.96 1.68
N ARG A 605 -11.03 24.59 2.54
CA ARG A 605 -12.02 23.55 2.23
C ARG A 605 -13.21 24.19 1.54
N VAL A 606 -13.45 23.81 0.30
CA VAL A 606 -14.58 24.30 -0.50
C VAL A 606 -15.78 23.40 -0.22
N MET A 607 -16.82 23.92 0.43
CA MET A 607 -17.95 23.10 0.93
C MET A 607 -19.19 23.15 0.04
N THR A 608 -19.16 23.94 -1.03
CA THR A 608 -20.17 23.97 -2.09
C THR A 608 -19.48 23.86 -3.44
N VAL A 609 -20.14 23.29 -4.45
CA VAL A 609 -19.55 23.24 -5.80
C VAL A 609 -19.26 24.68 -6.26
N PRO A 610 -18.00 25.02 -6.58
CA PRO A 610 -17.65 26.40 -6.89
C PRO A 610 -18.08 26.76 -8.32
N SER A 611 -18.49 28.01 -8.52
CA SER A 611 -18.70 28.62 -9.84
C SER A 611 -17.43 29.37 -10.26
N LEU A 612 -16.36 28.62 -10.57
CA LEU A 612 -15.08 29.16 -11.00
C LEU A 612 -14.85 28.85 -12.48
N VAL A 613 -14.09 29.71 -13.16
CA VAL A 613 -13.62 29.48 -14.53
C VAL A 613 -12.24 28.83 -14.45
N PHE A 614 -12.07 27.69 -15.13
CA PHE A 614 -10.82 26.94 -15.17
C PHE A 614 -10.14 27.10 -16.52
N GLU A 615 -8.82 26.95 -16.54
CA GLU A 615 -8.07 26.86 -17.80
C GLU A 615 -8.48 25.58 -18.55
N GLU A 616 -8.53 25.66 -19.88
CA GLU A 616 -8.70 24.45 -20.69
C GLU A 616 -7.53 23.51 -20.42
N MET A 617 -7.83 22.26 -20.10
CA MET A 617 -6.80 21.24 -19.98
C MET A 617 -6.45 20.79 -21.39
N ASP A 618 -5.20 20.99 -21.83
CA ASP A 618 -4.69 20.36 -23.05
C ASP A 618 -4.85 18.82 -22.88
N GLU A 619 -5.68 18.20 -23.73
CA GLU A 619 -6.00 16.75 -23.70
C GLU A 619 -4.80 15.86 -24.03
#